data_AF-A0A3B8ZHD0-F1
#
_entry.id   AF-A0A3B8ZHD0-F1
#
_cell.length_a   1.000
_cell.length_b   1.000
_cell.length_c   1.000
_cell.angle_alpha   90.00
_cell.angle_beta   90.00
_cell.angle_gamma   90.00
#
_symmetry.space_group_name_H-M   'P 1'
#
loop_
_entity.id
_entity.type
_entity.pdbx_description
1 polymer ?
#
loop_
_entity_poly.entity_id
_entity_poly.type
_entity_poly.pdbx_seq_one_letter_code
_entity_poly.pdbx_strand_id
1 'polypeptide(L)'
;KDRRWHSKDELCRQIDRWMLQNDFKRLGYFSIEGMNREELCTYLSQDRLLVGAIRMPIDISEPYVEFCFSSGPSGQRGGVGNPPQSTIGTTDGVVGRYFQWRLSDDLSLLDQMHGAARQLLQGHIATPVDPLRIAEFFEEAHAYEMACRVASGGISQQEILEALRRQGVQPTAHQVAAVQCQWQSAIQDYLLEFSPQGKNCLVAGHQLLIVHDGSYVNFLNSQLSQLLRHSLADVQEIQLLRQQLDQLLDRFPPRQAISRFFRLLPSACGLRLVDQLQHPVACDVYALCISDNFNEESSVDG
;
A
#
# COMPACT_ATOMS: atom_id res chain seq x y z
N LYS A 1 -20.43 9.15 -20.08
CA LYS A 1 -19.33 8.60 -19.25
C LYS A 1 -19.88 7.92 -17.99
N ASP A 2 -21.20 7.69 -17.91
CA ASP A 2 -21.92 7.36 -16.67
C ASP A 2 -22.25 5.88 -16.46
N ARG A 3 -22.11 5.02 -17.49
CA ARG A 3 -22.41 3.58 -17.36
C ARG A 3 -21.48 2.82 -16.41
N ARG A 4 -20.23 3.26 -16.22
CA ARG A 4 -19.24 2.59 -15.35
C ARG A 4 -19.42 2.88 -13.86
N TRP A 5 -20.03 4.01 -13.51
CA TRP A 5 -20.32 4.36 -12.11
C TRP A 5 -21.54 3.58 -11.62
N HIS A 6 -22.59 3.51 -12.45
CA HIS A 6 -23.78 2.70 -12.15
C HIS A 6 -23.48 1.20 -11.98
N SER A 7 -22.44 0.66 -12.63
CA SER A 7 -22.07 -0.76 -12.49
C SER A 7 -21.35 -1.08 -11.18
N LYS A 8 -20.54 -0.15 -10.63
CA LYS A 8 -19.87 -0.35 -9.33
C LYS A 8 -20.90 -0.36 -8.20
N ASP A 9 -21.81 0.60 -8.19
CA ASP A 9 -22.87 0.70 -7.18
C ASP A 9 -23.83 -0.49 -7.23
N GLU A 10 -24.12 -1.01 -8.42
CA GLU A 10 -24.94 -2.21 -8.60
C GLU A 10 -24.21 -3.45 -8.07
N LEU A 11 -22.94 -3.63 -8.39
CA LEU A 11 -22.14 -4.76 -7.90
C LEU A 11 -22.05 -4.72 -6.35
N CYS A 12 -21.74 -3.56 -5.76
CA CYS A 12 -21.73 -3.40 -4.31
C CYS A 12 -23.09 -3.76 -3.68
N ARG A 13 -24.21 -3.34 -4.29
CA ARG A 13 -25.57 -3.71 -3.82
C ARG A 13 -25.86 -5.20 -3.93
N GLN A 14 -25.33 -5.87 -4.96
CA GLN A 14 -25.48 -7.33 -5.12
C GLN A 14 -24.67 -8.08 -4.07
N ILE A 15 -23.42 -7.69 -3.83
CA ILE A 15 -22.57 -8.26 -2.78
C ILE A 15 -23.17 -8.02 -1.40
N ASP A 16 -23.66 -6.81 -1.12
CA ASP A 16 -24.33 -6.47 0.13
C ASP A 16 -25.56 -7.36 0.39
N ARG A 17 -26.41 -7.52 -0.63
CA ARG A 17 -27.57 -8.42 -0.53
C ARG A 17 -27.13 -9.85 -0.22
N TRP A 18 -26.08 -10.32 -0.88
CA TRP A 18 -25.52 -11.65 -0.63
C TRP A 18 -25.03 -11.79 0.81
N MET A 19 -24.29 -10.80 1.35
CA MET A 19 -23.81 -10.82 2.75
C MET A 19 -24.97 -10.94 3.73
N LEU A 20 -26.00 -10.12 3.57
CA LEU A 20 -27.18 -10.10 4.45
C LEU A 20 -27.99 -11.40 4.40
N GLN A 21 -27.98 -12.10 3.26
CA GLN A 21 -28.65 -13.40 3.09
C GLN A 21 -27.87 -14.57 3.68
N ASN A 22 -26.57 -14.42 3.91
CA ASN A 22 -25.65 -15.48 4.37
C ASN A 22 -25.18 -15.27 5.83
N ASP A 23 -26.11 -14.85 6.70
CA ASP A 23 -25.89 -14.67 8.14
C ASP A 23 -24.79 -13.67 8.52
N PHE A 24 -24.57 -12.65 7.69
CA PHE A 24 -23.76 -11.50 8.09
C PHE A 24 -24.63 -10.31 8.50
N LYS A 25 -24.22 -9.65 9.58
CA LYS A 25 -24.74 -8.36 10.00
C LYS A 25 -23.81 -7.26 9.50
N ARG A 26 -24.37 -6.26 8.78
CA ARG A 26 -23.62 -5.06 8.41
C ARG A 26 -23.25 -4.26 9.67
N LEU A 27 -21.98 -3.89 9.78
CA LEU A 27 -21.46 -3.08 10.88
C LEU A 27 -21.37 -1.60 10.49
N GLY A 28 -21.00 -1.29 9.25
CA GLY A 28 -20.96 0.08 8.76
C GLY A 28 -19.91 0.31 7.70
N TYR A 29 -19.66 1.59 7.43
CA TYR A 29 -18.56 2.04 6.57
C TYR A 29 -17.42 2.55 7.42
N PHE A 30 -16.20 2.16 7.06
CA PHE A 30 -14.97 2.53 7.73
C PHE A 30 -13.97 3.01 6.69
N SER A 31 -13.16 4.00 7.04
CA SER A 31 -12.00 4.39 6.24
C SER A 31 -10.75 3.94 6.99
N ILE A 32 -9.86 3.20 6.34
CA ILE A 32 -8.59 2.79 6.95
C ILE A 32 -7.52 3.78 6.52
N GLU A 33 -7.05 4.60 7.46
CA GLU A 33 -6.06 5.64 7.17
C GLU A 33 -4.77 5.06 6.58
N GLY A 34 -4.29 3.95 7.13
CA GLY A 34 -3.08 3.25 6.68
C GLY A 34 -3.18 2.63 5.27
N MET A 35 -4.37 2.58 4.67
CA MET A 35 -4.58 2.04 3.32
C MET A 35 -5.05 3.12 2.35
N ASN A 36 -4.36 4.26 2.35
CA ASN A 36 -4.71 5.44 1.56
C ASN A 36 -6.13 5.98 1.82
N ARG A 37 -6.74 5.69 2.97
CA ARG A 37 -8.15 5.99 3.28
C ARG A 37 -9.16 5.23 2.42
N GLU A 38 -8.81 4.04 1.96
CA GLU A 38 -9.75 3.14 1.31
C GLU A 38 -11.01 2.96 2.17
N GLU A 39 -12.18 3.03 1.54
CA GLU A 39 -13.47 2.83 2.21
C GLU A 39 -13.85 1.36 2.19
N LEU A 40 -14.30 0.85 3.34
CA LEU A 40 -14.71 -0.53 3.54
C LEU A 40 -16.13 -0.55 4.09
N CYS A 41 -17.00 -1.31 3.43
CA CYS A 41 -18.26 -1.72 4.03
C CYS A 41 -18.05 -3.06 4.73
N THR A 42 -18.15 -3.07 6.06
CA THR A 42 -17.82 -4.26 6.85
C THR A 42 -19.05 -4.97 7.40
N TYR A 43 -18.90 -6.28 7.53
CA TYR A 43 -19.91 -7.23 7.89
C TYR A 43 -19.32 -8.23 8.89
N LEU A 44 -20.12 -8.69 9.83
CA LEU A 44 -19.70 -9.71 10.80
C LEU A 44 -20.70 -10.85 10.79
N SER A 45 -20.20 -12.08 10.66
CA SER A 45 -21.03 -13.28 10.75
C SER A 45 -21.71 -13.36 12.11
N GLN A 46 -22.89 -13.99 12.19
CA GLN A 46 -23.64 -14.11 13.44
C GLN A 46 -22.86 -14.78 14.58
N ASP A 47 -22.01 -15.77 14.25
CA ASP A 47 -21.11 -16.43 15.21
C ASP A 47 -19.89 -15.57 15.60
N ARG A 48 -19.73 -14.41 14.97
CA ARG A 48 -18.65 -13.43 15.18
C ARG A 48 -17.24 -13.95 14.86
N LEU A 49 -17.13 -15.04 14.12
CA LEU A 49 -15.84 -15.65 13.79
C LEU A 49 -15.29 -15.20 12.44
N LEU A 50 -16.15 -14.68 11.55
CA LEU A 50 -15.77 -14.29 10.20
C LEU A 50 -16.23 -12.86 9.89
N VAL A 51 -15.28 -12.02 9.51
CA VAL A 51 -15.51 -10.66 9.03
C VAL A 51 -15.59 -10.70 7.51
N GLY A 52 -16.63 -10.12 6.91
CA GLY A 52 -16.68 -9.81 5.49
C GLY A 52 -16.43 -8.33 5.26
N ALA A 53 -15.69 -7.96 4.23
CA ALA A 53 -15.50 -6.57 3.82
C ALA A 53 -15.66 -6.42 2.32
N ILE A 54 -16.47 -5.44 1.91
CA ILE A 54 -16.46 -4.91 0.54
C ILE A 54 -15.49 -3.75 0.55
N ARG A 55 -14.43 -3.85 -0.25
CA ARG A 55 -13.34 -2.89 -0.32
C ARG A 55 -13.48 -2.06 -1.59
N MET A 56 -13.54 -0.75 -1.41
CA MET A 56 -13.75 0.22 -2.48
C MET A 56 -12.44 0.97 -2.72
N PRO A 57 -11.60 0.50 -3.65
CA PRO A 57 -10.35 1.17 -3.97
C PRO A 57 -10.64 2.57 -4.52
N ILE A 58 -9.78 3.52 -4.16
CA ILE A 58 -9.91 4.95 -4.54
C ILE A 58 -9.76 5.17 -6.05
N ASP A 59 -9.16 4.22 -6.75
CA ASP A 59 -8.92 4.30 -8.19
C ASP A 59 -10.09 3.73 -9.03
N ILE A 60 -9.86 3.59 -10.33
CA ILE A 60 -10.87 3.06 -11.26
C ILE A 60 -11.10 1.54 -11.10
N SER A 61 -10.42 0.87 -10.18
CA SER A 61 -10.54 -0.58 -9.97
C SER A 61 -11.92 -0.97 -9.47
N GLU A 62 -12.31 -2.22 -9.74
CA GLU A 62 -13.58 -2.75 -9.24
C GLU A 62 -13.53 -3.01 -7.74
N PRO A 63 -14.68 -2.93 -7.05
CA PRO A 63 -14.80 -3.40 -5.69
C PRO A 63 -14.35 -4.86 -5.57
N TYR A 64 -13.67 -5.18 -4.48
CA TYR A 64 -13.29 -6.55 -4.15
C TYR A 64 -13.76 -6.89 -2.74
N VAL A 65 -13.76 -8.18 -2.44
CA VAL A 65 -14.26 -8.74 -1.19
C VAL A 65 -13.14 -9.46 -0.47
N GLU A 66 -13.12 -9.33 0.84
CA GLU A 66 -12.26 -10.10 1.73
C GLU A 66 -13.10 -10.70 2.87
N PHE A 67 -12.88 -11.97 3.15
CA PHE A 67 -13.35 -12.66 4.34
C PHE A 67 -12.16 -12.90 5.26
N CYS A 68 -12.17 -12.32 6.45
CA CYS A 68 -11.03 -12.34 7.36
C CYS A 68 -11.42 -12.93 8.71
N PHE A 69 -10.49 -13.63 9.35
CA PHE A 69 -10.66 -14.16 10.70
C PHE A 69 -9.39 -13.94 11.52
N SER A 70 -9.57 -13.87 12.84
CA SER A 70 -8.47 -13.88 13.80
C SER A 70 -8.26 -15.30 14.32
N SER A 71 -7.02 -15.73 14.36
CA SER A 71 -6.59 -17.05 14.82
C SER A 71 -5.66 -16.94 16.02
N GLY A 72 -6.01 -17.66 17.08
CA GLY A 72 -5.22 -17.76 18.30
C GLY A 72 -5.16 -16.48 19.15
N PRO A 73 -4.53 -16.57 20.33
CA PRO A 73 -4.33 -15.44 21.24
C PRO A 73 -3.22 -14.48 20.79
N SER A 74 -2.38 -14.88 19.83
CA SER A 74 -1.30 -14.06 19.29
C SER A 74 -1.74 -13.08 18.19
N GLY A 75 -3.03 -13.09 17.81
CA GLY A 75 -3.57 -12.18 16.79
C GLY A 75 -3.12 -12.50 15.36
N GLN A 76 -2.71 -13.75 15.08
CA GLN A 76 -2.45 -14.19 13.72
C GLN A 76 -3.74 -14.11 12.91
N ARG A 77 -3.66 -13.68 11.66
CA ARG A 77 -4.85 -13.44 10.84
C ARG A 77 -4.82 -14.32 9.61
N GLY A 78 -5.99 -14.76 9.20
CA GLY A 78 -6.19 -15.49 7.96
C GLY A 78 -7.36 -14.91 7.20
N GLY A 79 -7.46 -15.26 5.93
CA GLY A 79 -8.56 -14.78 5.11
C GLY A 79 -8.58 -15.29 3.69
N VAL A 80 -9.69 -15.00 3.05
CA VAL A 80 -9.94 -15.29 1.64
C VAL A 80 -10.37 -14.01 0.96
N GLY A 81 -9.68 -13.64 -0.12
CA GLY A 81 -10.00 -12.42 -0.85
C GLY A 81 -10.03 -12.63 -2.35
N ASN A 82 -10.65 -11.69 -3.07
CA ASN A 82 -10.45 -11.53 -4.51
C ASN A 82 -9.76 -10.21 -4.86
N PRO A 83 -8.59 -9.92 -4.25
CA PRO A 83 -7.99 -8.61 -4.34
C PRO A 83 -7.54 -8.28 -5.77
N PRO A 84 -7.23 -7.00 -6.06
CA PRO A 84 -6.65 -6.59 -7.33
C PRO A 84 -5.39 -7.40 -7.69
N GLN A 85 -5.06 -7.47 -8.98
CA GLN A 85 -3.93 -8.26 -9.50
C GLN A 85 -2.57 -7.86 -8.89
N SER A 86 -2.43 -6.63 -8.43
CA SER A 86 -1.21 -6.12 -7.79
C SER A 86 -1.02 -6.58 -6.35
N THR A 87 -2.01 -7.24 -5.73
CA THR A 87 -1.91 -7.68 -4.33
C THR A 87 -1.01 -8.91 -4.19
N ILE A 88 0.02 -8.77 -3.36
CA ILE A 88 1.01 -9.82 -3.07
C ILE A 88 0.85 -10.28 -1.63
N GLY A 89 0.31 -11.48 -1.43
CA GLY A 89 0.10 -12.05 -0.10
C GLY A 89 1.41 -12.42 0.59
N THR A 90 1.48 -12.26 1.90
CA THR A 90 2.62 -12.67 2.72
C THR A 90 2.79 -14.18 2.71
N THR A 91 4.03 -14.66 2.68
CA THR A 91 4.34 -16.09 2.75
C THR A 91 4.37 -16.61 4.19
N ASP A 92 4.60 -15.70 5.16
CA ASP A 92 4.92 -16.07 6.53
C ASP A 92 3.78 -15.64 7.48
N GLY A 93 3.30 -16.57 8.30
CA GLY A 93 2.37 -16.29 9.41
C GLY A 93 0.91 -15.97 9.03
N VAL A 94 0.62 -15.69 7.75
CA VAL A 94 -0.75 -15.42 7.27
C VAL A 94 -1.32 -16.64 6.55
N VAL A 95 -2.50 -17.08 6.98
CA VAL A 95 -3.24 -18.16 6.31
C VAL A 95 -4.21 -17.55 5.32
N GLY A 96 -3.74 -17.38 4.08
CA GLY A 96 -4.48 -16.68 3.03
C GLY A 96 -4.85 -17.57 1.84
N ARG A 97 -6.00 -17.29 1.21
CA ARG A 97 -6.31 -17.80 -0.14
C ARG A 97 -6.83 -16.66 -1.01
N TYR A 98 -6.36 -16.58 -2.25
CA TYR A 98 -6.87 -15.59 -3.20
C TYR A 98 -7.62 -16.25 -4.36
N PHE A 99 -8.72 -15.61 -4.74
CA PHE A 99 -9.51 -15.92 -5.91
C PHE A 99 -9.33 -14.81 -6.93
N GLN A 100 -8.87 -15.16 -8.13
CA GLN A 100 -8.43 -14.16 -9.13
C GLN A 100 -9.52 -13.84 -10.16
N TRP A 101 -10.78 -14.12 -9.82
CA TRP A 101 -11.94 -13.82 -10.64
C TRP A 101 -12.57 -12.50 -10.25
N ARG A 102 -13.10 -11.78 -11.24
CA ARG A 102 -13.84 -10.55 -11.01
C ARG A 102 -15.25 -10.90 -10.58
N LEU A 103 -15.70 -10.30 -9.49
CA LEU A 103 -17.08 -10.46 -9.02
C LEU A 103 -18.12 -9.94 -10.03
N SER A 104 -17.70 -9.02 -10.92
CA SER A 104 -18.52 -8.56 -12.04
C SER A 104 -18.86 -9.65 -13.05
N ASP A 105 -18.00 -10.67 -13.16
CA ASP A 105 -18.11 -11.71 -14.19
C ASP A 105 -18.91 -12.91 -13.65
N ASP A 106 -18.74 -13.24 -12.37
CA ASP A 106 -19.43 -14.34 -11.70
C ASP A 106 -19.60 -14.07 -10.19
N LEU A 107 -20.84 -13.80 -9.75
CA LEU A 107 -21.16 -13.61 -8.34
C LEU A 107 -21.13 -14.90 -7.51
N SER A 108 -21.20 -16.08 -8.13
CA SER A 108 -21.09 -17.37 -7.41
C SER A 108 -19.70 -17.54 -6.77
N LEU A 109 -18.74 -16.71 -7.18
CA LEU A 109 -17.45 -16.59 -6.53
C LEU A 109 -17.56 -16.28 -5.03
N LEU A 110 -18.58 -15.51 -4.61
CA LEU A 110 -18.81 -15.22 -3.19
C LEU A 110 -19.06 -16.50 -2.38
N ASP A 111 -19.88 -17.41 -2.90
CA ASP A 111 -20.14 -18.70 -2.26
C ASP A 111 -18.86 -19.54 -2.15
N GLN A 112 -18.04 -19.54 -3.20
CA GLN A 112 -16.76 -20.26 -3.23
C GLN A 112 -15.76 -19.67 -2.22
N MET A 113 -15.66 -18.34 -2.16
CA MET A 113 -14.80 -17.62 -1.24
C MET A 113 -15.23 -17.81 0.21
N HIS A 114 -16.54 -17.73 0.48
CA HIS A 114 -17.10 -17.95 1.81
C HIS A 114 -16.90 -19.38 2.29
N GLY A 115 -17.18 -20.36 1.44
CA GLY A 115 -16.91 -21.77 1.72
C GLY A 115 -15.43 -22.02 2.01
N ALA A 116 -14.52 -21.45 1.22
CA ALA A 116 -13.08 -21.54 1.45
C ALA A 116 -12.67 -20.87 2.77
N ALA A 117 -13.24 -19.71 3.11
CA ALA A 117 -12.96 -19.03 4.37
C ALA A 117 -13.42 -19.85 5.57
N ARG A 118 -14.60 -20.45 5.50
CA ARG A 118 -15.13 -21.37 6.52
C ARG A 118 -14.27 -22.62 6.66
N GLN A 119 -13.79 -23.18 5.55
CA GLN A 119 -12.89 -24.33 5.57
C GLN A 119 -11.54 -23.99 6.23
N LEU A 120 -10.95 -22.84 5.90
CA LEU A 120 -9.75 -22.37 6.58
C LEU A 120 -10.01 -22.22 8.09
N LEU A 121 -11.11 -21.58 8.46
CA LEU A 121 -11.48 -21.35 9.85
C LEU A 121 -11.60 -22.65 10.66
N GLN A 122 -12.11 -23.74 10.08
CA GLN A 122 -12.17 -25.05 10.74
C GLN A 122 -10.79 -25.64 11.07
N GLY A 123 -9.75 -25.25 10.34
CA GLY A 123 -8.37 -25.67 10.58
C GLY A 123 -7.65 -24.88 11.67
N HIS A 124 -8.29 -23.83 12.23
CA HIS A 124 -7.66 -22.91 13.18
C HIS A 124 -8.53 -22.66 14.41
N ILE A 125 -7.88 -22.27 15.51
CA ILE A 125 -8.58 -21.81 16.71
C ILE A 125 -8.97 -20.35 16.47
N ALA A 126 -10.18 -20.13 15.96
CA ALA A 126 -10.69 -18.78 15.68
C ALA A 126 -11.13 -18.06 16.96
N THR A 127 -10.80 -16.76 17.04
CA THR A 127 -11.20 -15.89 18.15
C THR A 127 -12.37 -15.00 17.71
N PRO A 128 -13.46 -14.89 18.51
CA PRO A 128 -14.56 -13.99 18.20
C PRO A 128 -14.13 -12.53 18.07
N VAL A 129 -14.57 -11.86 17.00
CA VAL A 129 -14.30 -10.45 16.75
C VAL A 129 -15.30 -9.58 17.50
N ASP A 130 -14.82 -8.52 18.15
CA ASP A 130 -15.66 -7.48 18.75
C ASP A 130 -16.17 -6.52 17.67
N PRO A 131 -17.50 -6.43 17.44
CA PRO A 131 -18.04 -5.48 16.47
C PRO A 131 -17.67 -4.01 16.78
N LEU A 132 -17.39 -3.67 18.05
CA LEU A 132 -16.97 -2.32 18.43
C LEU A 132 -15.50 -2.03 18.07
N ARG A 133 -14.69 -3.06 17.77
CA ARG A 133 -13.26 -2.96 17.46
C ARG A 133 -12.95 -3.36 16.02
N ILE A 134 -13.92 -3.24 15.11
CA ILE A 134 -13.76 -3.69 13.72
C ILE A 134 -12.76 -2.84 12.93
N ALA A 135 -12.66 -1.53 13.21
CA ALA A 135 -11.66 -0.67 12.58
C ALA A 135 -10.25 -1.09 13.01
N GLU A 136 -10.03 -1.21 14.33
CA GLU A 136 -8.78 -1.71 14.91
C GLU A 136 -8.42 -3.10 14.37
N PHE A 137 -9.42 -3.96 14.14
CA PHE A 137 -9.19 -5.24 13.49
C PHE A 137 -8.50 -5.06 12.14
N PHE A 138 -8.96 -4.22 11.22
CA PHE A 138 -8.29 -4.09 9.93
C PHE A 138 -6.96 -3.31 10.01
N GLU A 139 -6.88 -2.30 10.86
CA GLU A 139 -5.64 -1.54 11.07
C GLU A 139 -4.50 -2.42 11.59
N GLU A 140 -4.77 -3.25 12.60
CA GLU A 140 -3.80 -4.22 13.13
C GLU A 140 -3.41 -5.29 12.08
N ALA A 141 -4.36 -5.71 11.22
CA ALA A 141 -4.06 -6.66 10.14
C ALA A 141 -3.06 -6.07 9.15
N HIS A 142 -3.34 -4.84 8.72
CA HIS A 142 -2.50 -4.13 7.78
C HIS A 142 -1.13 -3.81 8.40
N ALA A 143 -1.09 -3.32 9.65
CA ALA A 143 0.15 -3.04 10.36
C ALA A 143 1.01 -4.30 10.53
N TYR A 144 0.40 -5.46 10.81
CA TYR A 144 1.11 -6.73 10.88
C TYR A 144 1.69 -7.14 9.51
N GLU A 145 0.90 -7.03 8.44
CA GLU A 145 1.37 -7.30 7.07
C GLU A 145 2.56 -6.41 6.71
N MET A 146 2.45 -5.11 6.95
CA MET A 146 3.53 -4.16 6.70
C MET A 146 4.77 -4.47 7.55
N ALA A 147 4.60 -4.80 8.84
CA ALA A 147 5.70 -5.20 9.71
C ALA A 147 6.44 -6.43 9.16
N CYS A 148 5.71 -7.46 8.71
CA CYS A 148 6.28 -8.64 8.07
C CYS A 148 7.04 -8.28 6.79
N ARG A 149 6.47 -7.42 5.92
CA ARG A 149 7.13 -6.98 4.68
C ARG A 149 8.38 -6.15 4.94
N VAL A 150 8.34 -5.25 5.90
CA VAL A 150 9.51 -4.47 6.30
C VAL A 150 10.60 -5.39 6.84
N ALA A 151 10.25 -6.36 7.68
CA ALA A 151 11.19 -7.33 8.24
C ALA A 151 11.81 -8.23 7.15
N SER A 152 11.08 -8.55 6.08
CA SER A 152 11.58 -9.33 4.95
C SER A 152 12.39 -8.52 3.92
N GLY A 153 12.58 -7.22 4.14
CA GLY A 153 13.30 -6.34 3.21
C GLY A 153 12.46 -5.82 2.04
N GLY A 154 11.13 -5.83 2.17
CA GLY A 154 10.18 -5.43 1.15
C GLY A 154 9.66 -6.62 0.34
N ILE A 155 9.25 -6.35 -0.90
CA ILE A 155 8.75 -7.37 -1.83
C ILE A 155 9.70 -7.52 -3.00
N SER A 156 10.12 -8.77 -3.21
CA SER A 156 11.04 -9.13 -4.27
C SER A 156 10.36 -9.16 -5.64
N GLN A 157 11.18 -8.95 -6.68
CA GLN A 157 10.73 -9.12 -8.06
C GLN A 157 10.21 -10.55 -8.32
N GLN A 158 10.82 -11.55 -7.70
CA GLN A 158 10.43 -12.95 -7.84
C GLN A 158 9.03 -13.20 -7.26
N GLU A 159 8.73 -12.69 -6.06
CA GLU A 159 7.39 -12.80 -5.47
C GLU A 159 6.32 -12.19 -6.38
N ILE A 160 6.60 -11.03 -6.97
CA ILE A 160 5.68 -10.37 -7.90
C ILE A 160 5.50 -11.20 -9.17
N LEU A 161 6.60 -11.68 -9.76
CA LEU A 161 6.54 -12.52 -10.95
C LEU A 161 5.76 -13.81 -10.68
N GLU A 162 5.99 -14.47 -9.55
CA GLU A 162 5.26 -15.68 -9.15
C GLU A 162 3.78 -15.39 -8.91
N ALA A 163 3.45 -14.31 -8.21
CA ALA A 163 2.08 -13.90 -7.99
C ALA A 163 1.37 -13.63 -9.33
N LEU A 164 1.95 -12.79 -10.19
CA LEU A 164 1.38 -12.45 -11.50
C LEU A 164 1.28 -13.69 -12.42
N ARG A 165 2.24 -14.61 -12.40
CA ARG A 165 2.17 -15.87 -13.16
C ARG A 165 1.10 -16.82 -12.62
N ARG A 166 0.94 -16.94 -11.30
CA ARG A 166 -0.15 -17.72 -10.68
C ARG A 166 -1.53 -17.16 -11.07
N GLN A 167 -1.61 -15.88 -11.42
CA GLN A 167 -2.79 -15.21 -11.96
C GLN A 167 -3.01 -15.46 -13.46
N GLY A 168 -2.18 -16.29 -14.11
CA GLY A 168 -2.29 -16.57 -15.56
C GLY A 168 -1.83 -15.41 -16.44
N VAL A 169 -1.26 -14.35 -15.86
CA VAL A 169 -0.70 -13.21 -16.58
C VAL A 169 0.75 -13.55 -16.96
N GLN A 170 1.18 -13.17 -18.17
CA GLN A 170 2.60 -13.05 -18.46
C GLN A 170 3.06 -11.65 -18.06
N PRO A 171 3.69 -11.48 -16.89
CA PRO A 171 4.03 -10.16 -16.38
C PRO A 171 5.09 -9.48 -17.26
N THR A 172 4.80 -8.26 -17.68
CA THR A 172 5.77 -7.36 -18.31
C THR A 172 6.65 -6.69 -17.25
N ALA A 173 7.85 -6.26 -17.64
CA ALA A 173 8.74 -5.50 -16.74
C ALA A 173 8.06 -4.25 -16.17
N HIS A 174 7.23 -3.58 -16.97
CA HIS A 174 6.47 -2.41 -16.54
C HIS A 174 5.45 -2.75 -15.44
N GLN A 175 4.71 -3.85 -15.57
CA GLN A 175 3.76 -4.28 -14.53
C GLN A 175 4.47 -4.61 -13.23
N VAL A 176 5.60 -5.32 -13.30
CA VAL A 176 6.39 -5.66 -12.12
C VAL A 176 6.88 -4.39 -11.43
N ALA A 177 7.43 -3.43 -12.18
CA ALA A 177 7.87 -2.15 -11.65
C ALA A 177 6.72 -1.36 -11.01
N ALA A 178 5.53 -1.36 -11.61
CA ALA A 178 4.36 -0.69 -11.06
C ALA A 178 3.95 -1.28 -9.70
N VAL A 179 3.93 -2.61 -9.57
CA VAL A 179 3.65 -3.29 -8.30
C VAL A 179 4.73 -2.96 -7.25
N GLN A 180 6.01 -2.98 -7.62
CA GLN A 180 7.10 -2.58 -6.71
C GLN A 180 6.96 -1.14 -6.22
N CYS A 181 6.58 -0.21 -7.10
CA CYS A 181 6.33 1.18 -6.72
C CYS A 181 5.16 1.30 -5.74
N GLN A 182 4.04 0.62 -5.99
CA GLN A 182 2.88 0.63 -5.10
C GLN A 182 3.25 0.14 -3.69
N TRP A 183 4.00 -0.96 -3.63
CA TRP A 183 4.46 -1.52 -2.36
C TRP A 183 5.51 -0.65 -1.66
N GLN A 184 6.40 -0.01 -2.42
CA GLN A 184 7.33 0.96 -1.85
C GLN A 184 6.58 2.12 -1.19
N SER A 185 5.54 2.66 -1.84
CA SER A 185 4.71 3.71 -1.25
C SER A 185 4.03 3.25 0.04
N ALA A 186 3.37 2.09 0.04
CA ALA A 186 2.72 1.55 1.23
C ALA A 186 3.69 1.35 2.41
N ILE A 187 4.91 0.86 2.13
CA ILE A 187 5.95 0.72 3.15
C ILE A 187 6.40 2.09 3.68
N GLN A 188 6.53 3.11 2.82
CA GLN A 188 6.87 4.47 3.27
C GLN A 188 5.77 5.04 4.18
N ASP A 189 4.50 4.86 3.83
CA ASP A 189 3.37 5.34 4.64
C ASP A 189 3.37 4.68 6.02
N TYR A 190 3.59 3.36 6.08
CA TYR A 190 3.74 2.64 7.34
C TYR A 190 4.94 3.13 8.16
N LEU A 191 6.11 3.31 7.56
CA LEU A 191 7.30 3.79 8.26
C LEU A 191 7.15 5.23 8.78
N LEU A 192 6.36 6.05 8.10
CA LEU A 192 6.04 7.41 8.54
C LEU A 192 5.30 7.41 9.88
N GLU A 193 4.59 6.33 10.23
CA GLU A 193 3.92 6.21 11.52
C GLU A 193 4.87 6.36 12.71
N PHE A 194 6.11 5.91 12.52
CA PHE A 194 7.20 5.90 13.50
C PHE A 194 8.06 7.17 13.49
N SER A 195 7.79 8.13 12.59
CA SER A 195 8.50 9.42 12.53
C SER A 195 7.57 10.60 12.85
N PRO A 196 7.51 11.05 14.12
CA PRO A 196 6.77 12.25 14.48
C PRO A 196 7.23 13.49 13.69
N GLN A 197 8.54 13.59 13.41
CA GLN A 197 9.11 14.71 12.67
C GLN A 197 8.74 14.67 11.19
N GLY A 198 8.72 13.48 10.59
CA GLY A 198 8.19 13.24 9.25
C GLY A 198 6.72 13.66 9.17
N LYS A 199 5.87 13.17 10.09
CA LYS A 199 4.45 13.56 10.15
C LYS A 199 4.25 15.08 10.22
N ASN A 200 5.03 15.77 11.04
CA ASN A 200 4.97 17.23 11.12
C ASN A 200 5.33 17.90 9.78
N CYS A 201 6.33 17.38 9.07
CA CYS A 201 6.69 17.89 7.74
C CYS A 201 5.57 17.63 6.72
N LEU A 202 4.93 16.46 6.74
CA LEU A 202 3.79 16.15 5.88
C LEU A 202 2.62 17.10 6.14
N VAL A 203 2.29 17.37 7.41
CA VAL A 203 1.25 18.34 7.81
C VAL A 203 1.59 19.75 7.35
N ALA A 204 2.87 20.11 7.32
CA ALA A 204 3.36 21.38 6.79
C ALA A 204 3.37 21.44 5.25
N GLY A 205 2.89 20.40 4.55
CA GLY A 205 2.77 20.36 3.09
C GLY A 205 4.03 19.89 2.37
N HIS A 206 5.05 19.40 3.08
CA HIS A 206 6.24 18.88 2.43
C HIS A 206 6.02 17.45 1.91
N GLN A 207 6.53 17.18 0.70
CA GLN A 207 6.66 15.81 0.22
C GLN A 207 7.82 15.12 0.95
N LEU A 208 7.63 13.84 1.28
CA LEU A 208 8.62 13.04 1.99
C LEU A 208 9.16 11.91 1.13
N LEU A 209 10.41 11.54 1.38
CA LEU A 209 11.06 10.36 0.84
C LEU A 209 11.68 9.57 1.99
N ILE A 210 11.17 8.37 2.27
CA ILE A 210 11.75 7.47 3.26
C ILE A 210 12.59 6.42 2.56
N VAL A 211 13.85 6.30 2.98
CA VAL A 211 14.83 5.40 2.36
C VAL A 211 15.28 4.36 3.37
N HIS A 212 15.12 3.09 3.02
CA HIS A 212 15.66 1.93 3.74
C HIS A 212 16.46 1.05 2.76
N ASP A 213 17.28 0.13 3.25
CA ASP A 213 18.18 -0.63 2.35
C ASP A 213 17.45 -1.59 1.40
N GLY A 214 16.19 -1.89 1.70
CA GLY A 214 15.28 -2.62 0.79
C GLY A 214 14.50 -1.73 -0.19
N SER A 215 14.78 -0.42 -0.25
CA SER A 215 14.01 0.50 -1.09
C SER A 215 14.20 0.21 -2.58
N TYR A 216 13.09 0.26 -3.34
CA TYR A 216 13.12 0.02 -4.79
C TYR A 216 13.87 1.14 -5.53
N VAL A 217 15.00 0.79 -6.15
CA VAL A 217 15.92 1.71 -6.84
C VAL A 217 15.22 2.61 -7.86
N ASN A 218 14.37 2.04 -8.73
CA ASN A 218 13.69 2.84 -9.75
C ASN A 218 12.69 3.83 -9.16
N PHE A 219 12.07 3.50 -8.01
CA PHE A 219 11.23 4.45 -7.29
C PHE A 219 12.06 5.62 -6.75
N LEU A 220 13.20 5.35 -6.10
CA LEU A 220 14.10 6.39 -5.61
C LEU A 220 14.60 7.29 -6.75
N ASN A 221 15.02 6.67 -7.86
CA ASN A 221 15.45 7.36 -9.07
C ASN A 221 14.34 8.25 -9.63
N SER A 222 13.09 7.77 -9.65
CA SER A 222 11.95 8.56 -10.11
C SER A 222 11.70 9.78 -9.22
N GLN A 223 11.64 9.58 -7.90
CA GLN A 223 11.39 10.65 -6.93
C GLN A 223 12.49 11.72 -6.95
N LEU A 224 13.75 11.31 -6.99
CA LEU A 224 14.88 12.24 -7.03
C LEU A 224 15.04 12.90 -8.41
N SER A 225 14.76 12.20 -9.51
CA SER A 225 14.72 12.82 -10.84
C SER A 225 13.60 13.85 -10.97
N GLN A 226 12.49 13.66 -10.24
CA GLN A 226 11.44 14.68 -10.15
C GLN A 226 11.95 15.89 -9.36
N LEU A 227 12.52 15.70 -8.17
CA LEU A 227 13.13 16.78 -7.38
C LEU A 227 14.11 17.61 -8.22
N LEU A 228 15.08 16.97 -8.87
CA LEU A 228 16.08 17.66 -9.70
C LEU A 228 15.45 18.53 -10.80
N ARG A 229 14.41 18.03 -11.46
CA ARG A 229 13.68 18.77 -12.52
C ARG A 229 12.89 19.96 -11.99
N HIS A 230 12.42 19.90 -10.74
CA HIS A 230 11.75 21.02 -10.10
C HIS A 230 12.73 22.06 -9.56
N SER A 231 13.89 21.62 -9.09
CA SER A 231 14.85 22.48 -8.39
C SER A 231 15.91 23.11 -9.29
N LEU A 232 16.20 22.52 -10.45
CA LEU A 232 17.27 22.97 -11.34
C LEU A 232 16.73 23.28 -12.74
N ALA A 233 17.31 24.30 -13.37
CA ALA A 233 16.99 24.68 -14.75
C ALA A 233 17.93 24.04 -15.78
N ASP A 234 19.18 23.75 -15.40
CA ASP A 234 20.18 23.22 -16.33
C ASP A 234 20.01 21.71 -16.57
N VAL A 235 19.62 21.37 -17.79
CA VAL A 235 19.43 19.98 -18.23
C VAL A 235 20.72 19.16 -18.16
N GLN A 236 21.89 19.77 -18.42
CA GLN A 236 23.17 19.06 -18.36
C GLN A 236 23.55 18.75 -16.92
N GLU A 237 23.35 19.69 -16.00
CA GLU A 237 23.54 19.48 -14.57
C GLU A 237 22.63 18.36 -14.04
N ILE A 238 21.34 18.39 -14.40
CA ILE A 238 20.38 17.33 -14.06
C ILE A 238 20.85 15.97 -14.58
N GLN A 239 21.32 15.89 -15.83
CA GLN A 239 21.80 14.64 -16.41
C GLN A 239 23.04 14.11 -15.67
N LEU A 240 23.99 14.97 -15.32
CA LEU A 240 25.17 14.60 -14.56
C LEU A 240 24.80 14.06 -13.17
N LEU A 241 23.93 14.76 -12.45
CA LEU A 241 23.46 14.34 -11.13
C LEU A 241 22.70 13.02 -11.19
N ARG A 242 21.88 12.80 -12.23
CA ARG A 242 21.20 11.51 -12.44
C ARG A 242 22.19 10.37 -12.69
N GLN A 243 23.22 10.58 -13.51
CA GLN A 243 24.27 9.59 -13.73
C GLN A 243 25.03 9.27 -12.43
N GLN A 244 25.29 10.28 -11.60
CA GLN A 244 25.92 10.08 -10.30
C GLN A 244 25.01 9.30 -9.33
N LEU A 245 23.71 9.59 -9.32
CA LEU A 245 22.73 8.85 -8.53
C LEU A 245 22.69 7.36 -8.93
N ASP A 246 22.61 7.08 -10.24
CA ASP A 246 22.63 5.71 -10.77
C ASP A 246 23.91 4.98 -10.34
N GLN A 247 25.09 5.62 -10.48
CA GLN A 247 26.36 5.05 -10.05
C GLN A 247 26.44 4.77 -8.54
N LEU A 248 25.79 5.61 -7.72
CA LEU A 248 25.74 5.41 -6.27
C LEU A 248 24.80 4.27 -5.90
N LEU A 249 23.63 4.18 -6.53
CA LEU A 249 22.64 3.12 -6.30
C LEU A 249 23.14 1.74 -6.79
N ASP A 250 24.01 1.71 -7.80
CA ASP A 250 24.67 0.49 -8.27
C ASP A 250 25.76 -0.02 -7.30
N ARG A 251 26.35 0.87 -6.49
CA ARG A 251 27.54 0.56 -5.67
C ARG A 251 27.25 0.45 -4.18
N PHE A 252 26.20 1.08 -3.69
CA PHE A 252 25.89 1.18 -2.27
C PHE A 252 24.43 0.82 -2.00
N PRO A 253 24.12 0.28 -0.81
CA PRO A 253 22.74 0.14 -0.36
C PRO A 253 22.00 1.49 -0.44
N PRO A 254 20.69 1.50 -0.74
CA PRO A 254 19.92 2.71 -0.96
C PRO A 254 20.16 3.83 0.05
N ARG A 255 20.16 3.54 1.36
CA ARG A 255 20.41 4.57 2.38
C ARG A 255 21.77 5.24 2.24
N GLN A 256 22.80 4.42 2.04
CA GLN A 256 24.16 4.91 1.89
C GLN A 256 24.35 5.68 0.58
N ALA A 257 23.71 5.22 -0.50
CA ALA A 257 23.68 5.89 -1.79
C ALA A 257 23.03 7.27 -1.67
N ILE A 258 21.83 7.37 -1.09
CA ILE A 258 21.11 8.63 -0.93
C ILE A 258 21.84 9.57 0.03
N SER A 259 22.41 9.09 1.13
CA SER A 259 23.22 9.92 2.03
C SER A 259 24.46 10.52 1.35
N ARG A 260 25.08 9.81 0.40
CA ARG A 260 26.20 10.33 -0.40
C ARG A 260 25.72 11.30 -1.46
N PHE A 261 24.67 10.93 -2.18
CA PHE A 261 24.06 11.77 -3.21
C PHE A 261 23.62 13.11 -2.64
N PHE A 262 23.03 13.10 -1.43
CA PHE A 262 22.63 14.30 -0.71
C PHE A 262 23.77 15.31 -0.54
N ARG A 263 25.01 14.85 -0.34
CA ARG A 263 26.19 15.73 -0.20
C ARG A 263 26.67 16.33 -1.53
N LEU A 264 26.23 15.76 -2.65
CA LEU A 264 26.55 16.22 -4.00
C LEU A 264 25.50 17.21 -4.52
N LEU A 265 24.30 17.24 -3.92
CA LEU A 265 23.22 18.08 -4.38
C LEU A 265 23.50 19.57 -4.13
N PRO A 266 23.25 20.44 -5.14
CA PRO A 266 23.21 21.88 -4.93
C PRO A 266 22.23 22.26 -3.82
N SER A 267 22.48 23.36 -3.13
CA SER A 267 21.58 23.89 -2.10
C SER A 267 20.16 24.17 -2.62
N ALA A 268 20.04 24.49 -3.90
CA ALA A 268 18.76 24.69 -4.59
C ALA A 268 17.87 23.42 -4.63
N CYS A 269 18.46 22.22 -4.53
CA CYS A 269 17.71 20.96 -4.60
C CYS A 269 16.86 20.68 -3.35
N GLY A 270 16.96 21.48 -2.28
CA GLY A 270 15.97 21.49 -1.21
C GLY A 270 15.76 20.16 -0.47
N LEU A 271 16.63 19.17 -0.67
CA LEU A 271 16.59 17.89 0.05
C LEU A 271 17.04 18.14 1.47
N ARG A 272 16.27 17.67 2.47
CA ARG A 272 16.64 17.84 3.88
C ARG A 272 16.41 16.55 4.64
N LEU A 273 17.42 16.07 5.36
CA LEU A 273 17.23 14.99 6.32
C LEU A 273 16.36 15.50 7.48
N VAL A 274 15.22 14.85 7.70
CA VAL A 274 14.24 15.19 8.73
C VAL A 274 14.44 14.29 9.95
N ASP A 275 14.55 12.98 9.74
CA ASP A 275 14.58 12.00 10.83
C ASP A 275 15.43 10.78 10.45
N GLN A 276 15.88 10.04 11.45
CA GLN A 276 16.58 8.76 11.28
C GLN A 276 16.01 7.74 12.26
N LEU A 277 15.29 6.76 11.73
CA LEU A 277 14.67 5.70 12.52
C LEU A 277 15.61 4.50 12.64
N GLN A 278 15.51 3.79 13.76
CA GLN A 278 16.14 2.48 13.98
C GLN A 278 15.11 1.33 14.04
N HIS A 279 13.85 1.66 14.32
CA HIS A 279 12.73 0.72 14.40
C HIS A 279 11.55 1.25 13.55
N PRO A 280 10.79 0.36 12.89
CA PRO A 280 10.93 -1.11 12.86
C PRO A 280 12.10 -1.59 11.99
N VAL A 281 12.60 -0.75 11.09
CA VAL A 281 13.85 -0.95 10.34
C VAL A 281 14.65 0.34 10.36
N ALA A 282 15.96 0.25 10.17
CA ALA A 282 16.80 1.43 10.06
C ALA A 282 16.53 2.15 8.72
N CYS A 283 16.03 3.39 8.78
CA CYS A 283 15.70 4.18 7.61
C CYS A 283 15.98 5.69 7.81
N ASP A 284 16.14 6.40 6.71
CA ASP A 284 16.35 7.85 6.70
C ASP A 284 15.11 8.53 6.09
N VAL A 285 14.58 9.55 6.76
CA VAL A 285 13.41 10.31 6.32
C VAL A 285 13.88 11.65 5.77
N TYR A 286 13.65 11.90 4.50
CA TYR A 286 13.98 13.16 3.84
C TYR A 286 12.72 13.95 3.49
N ALA A 287 12.78 15.28 3.65
CA ALA A 287 11.84 16.19 3.03
C ALA A 287 12.37 16.59 1.65
N LEU A 288 11.49 16.50 0.64
CA LEU A 288 11.71 17.00 -0.70
C LEU A 288 11.09 18.41 -0.76
N CYS A 289 11.90 19.46 -0.71
CA CYS A 289 11.39 20.81 -0.92
C CYS A 289 11.16 21.07 -2.42
N ILE A 290 10.06 20.54 -2.93
CA ILE A 290 9.50 20.98 -4.20
C ILE A 290 8.78 22.28 -3.89
N SER A 291 9.44 23.42 -4.14
CA SER A 291 8.76 24.71 -4.04
C SER A 291 7.71 24.78 -5.14
N ASP A 292 6.44 24.98 -4.77
CA ASP A 292 5.40 25.46 -5.68
C ASP A 292 5.69 26.93 -6.05
N ASN A 293 6.82 27.19 -6.70
CA ASN A 293 7.11 28.50 -7.28
C ASN A 293 6.41 28.59 -8.64
N PHE A 294 5.09 28.55 -8.61
CA PHE A 294 4.20 29.07 -9.66
C PHE A 294 3.01 29.76 -8.97
N ASN A 295 3.30 30.73 -8.10
CA ASN A 295 2.34 31.76 -7.67
C ASN A 295 3.05 32.97 -7.01
N GLU A 296 4.21 33.38 -7.55
CA GLU A 296 4.82 34.68 -7.23
C GLU A 296 5.17 35.43 -8.51
N GLU A 297 4.15 35.75 -9.31
CA GLU A 297 4.17 36.93 -10.20
C GLU A 297 2.82 37.63 -10.10
N SER A 298 2.64 38.44 -9.06
CA SER A 298 1.94 39.73 -9.13
C SER A 298 1.88 40.38 -7.74
N SER A 299 3.03 40.75 -7.20
CA SER A 299 3.12 41.95 -6.38
C SER A 299 4.32 42.74 -6.89
N VAL A 300 4.17 44.06 -6.96
CA VAL A 300 5.07 45.06 -7.56
C VAL A 300 4.81 45.38 -9.05
N ASP A 301 3.74 46.14 -9.32
CA ASP A 301 3.81 47.56 -9.74
C ASP A 301 2.49 48.03 -10.39
N GLY A 302 1.83 49.01 -9.74
CA GLY A 302 0.59 49.65 -10.17
C GLY A 302 -0.21 50.24 -9.02
#